data_AF-A0A846D4S5-F1
#
_entry.id   AF-A0A846D4S5-F1
#
_cell.length_a   1.000
_cell.length_b   1.000
_cell.length_c   1.000
_cell.angle_alpha   90.00
_cell.angle_beta   90.00
_cell.angle_gamma   90.00
#
_symmetry.space_group_name_H-M   'P 1'
#
loop_
_entity.id
_entity.type
_entity.pdbx_description
1 polymer ?
#
loop_
_entity_poly.entity_id
_entity_poly.type
_entity_poly.pdbx_seq_one_letter_code
_entity_poly.pdbx_strand_id
1 'polypeptide(L)' 'MSTLQKENTIILEMGSAKKDDIKDLQYGEGKLFKRIAKVIGELKESGEVAENAQPVIVVVKKKSEKDW' A
#
# COMPACT_ATOMS: atom_id res chain seq x y z
N MET A 1 -14.41 23.26 -13.33
CA MET A 1 -14.45 23.58 -11.89
C MET A 1 -13.73 22.46 -11.16
N SER A 2 -12.55 22.70 -10.61
CA SER A 2 -11.89 21.72 -9.74
C SER A 2 -12.49 21.86 -8.35
N THR A 3 -13.37 20.94 -7.97
CA THR A 3 -13.74 20.74 -6.57
C THR A 3 -12.45 20.41 -5.83
N LEU A 4 -12.04 21.25 -4.88
CA LEU A 4 -11.02 20.94 -3.88
C LEU A 4 -11.58 19.83 -3.01
N GLN A 5 -11.51 18.59 -3.49
CA GLN A 5 -11.74 17.42 -2.69
C GLN A 5 -10.60 17.38 -1.68
N LYS A 6 -10.92 17.57 -0.40
CA LYS A 6 -9.96 17.40 0.69
C LYS A 6 -9.39 15.99 0.52
N GLU A 7 -8.14 15.90 0.10
CA GLU A 7 -7.52 14.61 -0.20
C GLU A 7 -7.43 13.84 1.11
N ASN A 8 -8.33 12.89 1.32
CA ASN A 8 -8.28 11.97 2.45
C ASN A 8 -7.20 10.94 2.14
N THR A 9 -5.93 11.38 2.22
CA THR A 9 -4.79 10.48 2.08
C THR A 9 -4.78 9.53 3.28
N ILE A 10 -5.02 8.25 3.01
CA ILE A 10 -4.94 7.18 4.02
C ILE A 10 -3.53 6.60 3.97
N ILE A 11 -2.76 6.77 5.05
CA ILE A 11 -1.44 6.17 5.19
C ILE A 11 -1.59 4.91 6.06
N LEU A 12 -1.15 3.78 5.51
CA LEU A 12 -1.21 2.48 6.19
C LEU A 12 0.20 1.93 6.41
N GLU A 13 0.52 1.61 7.66
CA GLU A 13 1.73 0.88 7.99
C GLU A 13 1.47 -0.64 7.92
N MET A 14 2.12 -1.31 6.97
CA MET A 14 1.92 -2.75 6.71
C MET A 14 2.93 -3.65 7.43
N GLY A 15 3.77 -3.07 8.30
CA GLY A 15 4.80 -3.76 9.07
C GLY A 15 6.03 -4.16 8.22
N SER A 16 6.79 -5.13 8.71
CA SER A 16 8.00 -5.62 8.04
C SER A 16 7.69 -6.72 7.02
N ALA A 17 8.36 -6.68 5.87
CA ALA A 17 8.31 -7.71 4.84
C ALA A 17 9.71 -8.28 4.57
N LYS A 18 9.80 -9.56 4.18
CA LYS A 18 11.05 -10.15 3.70
C LYS A 18 11.31 -9.72 2.25
N LYS A 19 12.56 -9.83 1.81
CA LYS A 19 12.95 -9.52 0.42
C LYS A 19 12.10 -10.26 -0.61
N ASP A 20 11.83 -11.54 -0.36
CA ASP A 20 11.02 -12.37 -1.28
C ASP A 20 9.55 -11.92 -1.29
N ASP A 21 8.99 -11.53 -0.14
CA ASP A 21 7.63 -10.99 -0.07
C ASP A 21 7.49 -9.68 -0.88
N ILE A 22 8.54 -8.84 -0.89
CA ILE A 22 8.59 -7.62 -1.71
C ILE A 22 8.71 -7.97 -3.20
N LYS A 23 9.50 -8.99 -3.53
CA LYS A 23 9.65 -9.46 -4.91
C LYS A 23 8.32 -9.98 -5.45
N ASP A 24 7.61 -10.81 -4.70
CA ASP A 24 6.29 -11.31 -5.09
C ASP A 24 5.29 -10.16 -5.29
N LEU A 25 5.32 -9.15 -4.41
CA LEU A 25 4.48 -7.95 -4.54
C LEU A 25 4.72 -7.22 -5.87
N GLN A 26 5.97 -7.12 -6.33
CA GLN A 26 6.30 -6.48 -7.62
C GLN A 26 5.67 -7.20 -8.83
N TYR A 27 5.40 -8.50 -8.70
CA TYR A 27 4.72 -9.30 -9.73
C TYR A 27 3.20 -9.34 -9.55
N GLY A 28 2.65 -8.67 -8.53
CA GLY A 28 1.23 -8.73 -8.21
C GLY A 28 0.82 -10.05 -7.54
N GLU A 29 1.75 -10.70 -6.86
CA GLU A 29 1.57 -12.03 -6.28
C GLU A 29 1.91 -12.06 -4.78
N GLY A 30 1.73 -13.22 -4.17
CA GLY A 30 2.15 -13.48 -2.80
C GLY A 30 1.21 -12.94 -1.73
N LYS A 31 1.58 -13.21 -0.47
CA LYS A 31 0.74 -12.91 0.71
C LYS A 31 0.59 -11.40 0.95
N LEU A 32 1.63 -10.62 0.64
CA LEU A 32 1.64 -9.18 0.87
C LEU A 32 0.68 -8.48 -0.09
N PHE A 33 0.70 -8.85 -1.37
CA PHE A 33 -0.26 -8.36 -2.36
C PHE A 33 -1.70 -8.68 -1.96
N LYS A 34 -1.99 -9.93 -1.62
CA LYS A 34 -3.35 -10.36 -1.17
C LYS A 34 -3.85 -9.52 0.01
N ARG A 35 -2.97 -9.23 0.97
CA ARG A 35 -3.31 -8.39 2.12
C ARG A 35 -3.60 -6.95 1.71
N ILE A 36 -2.77 -6.35 0.85
CA ILE A 36 -2.97 -4.99 0.33
C ILE A 36 -4.29 -4.91 -0.44
N ALA A 37 -4.55 -5.86 -1.34
CA ALA A 37 -5.78 -5.91 -2.13
C ALA A 37 -7.03 -6.02 -1.25
N LYS A 38 -6.99 -6.83 -0.19
CA LYS A 38 -8.09 -6.96 0.79
C LYS A 38 -8.37 -5.63 1.48
N VAL A 39 -7.35 -4.95 1.98
CA VAL A 39 -7.52 -3.65 2.68
C VAL A 39 -8.05 -2.58 1.73
N ILE A 40 -7.56 -2.52 0.49
CA ILE A 40 -8.09 -1.58 -0.51
C ILE A 40 -9.56 -1.90 -0.81
N GLY A 41 -9.93 -3.18 -0.92
CA GLY A 41 -11.33 -3.60 -1.09
C GLY A 41 -12.22 -3.11 0.06
N GLU A 42 -11.80 -3.34 1.31
CA GLU A 42 -12.53 -2.90 2.51
C GLU A 42 -12.68 -1.37 2.56
N LEU A 43 -11.64 -0.62 2.15
CA LEU A 43 -11.70 0.84 2.07
C LEU A 43 -12.65 1.34 0.98
N LYS A 44 -12.76 0.63 -0.15
CA LYS A 44 -13.74 0.95 -1.20
C LYS A 44 -15.16 0.64 -0.73
N GLU A 45 -15.38 -0.54 -0.16
CA GLU A 45 -16.68 -0.97 0.36
C GLU A 45 -17.23 -0.04 1.46
N SER A 46 -16.34 0.51 2.29
CA SER A 46 -16.71 1.49 3.33
C SER A 46 -16.91 2.92 2.81
N GLY A 47 -16.57 3.19 1.54
CA GLY A 47 -16.67 4.52 0.94
C GLY A 47 -15.56 5.50 1.36
N GLU A 48 -14.52 5.01 2.06
CA GLU A 48 -13.37 5.82 2.49
C GLU A 48 -12.45 6.21 1.32
N VAL A 49 -12.43 5.40 0.25
CA VAL A 49 -11.74 5.70 -1.00
C VAL A 49 -12.65 5.52 -2.21
N ALA A 50 -12.40 6.29 -3.27
CA ALA A 50 -13.15 6.18 -4.51
C ALA A 50 -12.96 4.80 -5.17
N GLU A 51 -13.98 4.33 -5.92
CA GLU A 51 -13.94 3.08 -6.68
C GLU A 51 -12.74 2.97 -7.62
N ASN A 52 -12.33 4.09 -8.22
CA ASN A 52 -11.20 4.22 -9.13
C ASN A 52 -9.91 4.72 -8.46
N ALA A 53 -9.83 4.71 -7.13
CA ALA A 53 -8.62 5.11 -6.42
C ALA A 53 -7.42 4.25 -6.84
N GLN A 54 -6.32 4.93 -7.18
CA GLN A 54 -5.05 4.29 -7.52
C GLN A 54 -4.13 4.27 -6.29
N PRO A 55 -3.79 3.09 -5.74
CA PRO A 55 -2.91 2.99 -4.59
C PRO A 55 -1.46 3.28 -5.00
N VAL A 56 -0.74 4.05 -4.18
CA VAL A 56 0.72 4.22 -4.28
C VAL A 56 1.36 3.45 -3.13
N ILE A 57 2.24 2.50 -3.45
CA ILE A 57 2.91 1.66 -2.46
C ILE A 57 4.38 2.06 -2.38
N VAL A 58 4.81 2.50 -1.19
CA VAL A 58 6.21 2.86 -0.93
C VAL A 58 6.85 1.79 -0.06
N VAL A 59 7.88 1.14 -0.59
CA VAL A 59 8.68 0.15 0.16
C VAL A 59 9.98 0.79 0.59
N VAL A 60 10.20 0.86 1.91
CA VAL A 60 11.42 1.40 2.49
C VAL A 60 12.28 0.28 3.07
N LYS A 61 13.60 0.38 2.90
CA LYS A 61 14.56 -0.49 3.59
C LYS A 61 15.18 0.29 4.74
N LYS A 62 14.96 -0.15 5.99
CA LYS A 62 15.72 0.37 7.13
C LYS A 62 17.20 0.02 6.94
N LYS A 63 18.08 1.02 6.89
CA LYS A 63 19.53 0.80 6.89
C LYS A 63 19.92 0.08 8.19
N SER A 64 20.78 -0.94 8.09
CA SER A 64 21.40 -1.56 9.25
C SER A 64 22.73 -0.87 9.59
N GLU A 65 23.23 -0.99 10.82
CA GLU A 65 24.56 -0.45 11.20
C GLU A 65 25.70 -0.99 10.32
N LYS A 66 25.51 -2.17 9.73
CA LYS A 66 26.47 -2.78 8.79
C LYS A 66 26.48 -2.12 7.40
N ASP A 67 25.51 -1.25 7.11
CA ASP A 67 25.39 -0.51 5.84
C ASP A 67 25.90 0.95 5.96
N TRP A 68 26.59 1.31 7.05
CA TRP A 68 27.32 2.58 7.25
C TRP A 68 28.79 2.42 6.85
#